data_AF-A0A2S4W3Y3-F1
#
_entry.id   AF-A0A2S4W3Y3-F1
#
_cell.length_a   1.000
_cell.length_b   1.000
_cell.length_c   1.000
_cell.angle_alpha   90.00
_cell.angle_beta   90.00
_cell.angle_gamma   90.00
#
_symmetry.space_group_name_H-M   'P 1'
#
loop_
_entity.id
_entity.type
_entity.pdbx_description
1 polymer ?
#
loop_
_entity_poly.entity_id
_entity_poly.type
_entity_poly.pdbx_seq_one_letter_code
_entity_poly.pdbx_strand_id
1 'polypeptide(L)'
;MRSDQLEQLVELPPQINQIIRDFIGVLRSTTLANNRNDQHPLRTRFTKLVNKLHLRVDPALFLVPFYLVPLIPDTTHRVGIRNHYQNWLVTWYTQFCLAVQNLLHTISSYTQP
;
A
#
# COMPACT_ATOMS: atom_id res chain seq x y z
N MET A 1 20.32 -4.69 -7.96
CA MET A 1 18.94 -4.45 -8.40
C MET A 1 18.91 -4.51 -9.91
N ARG A 2 17.90 -5.17 -10.51
CA ARG A 2 17.73 -5.18 -11.96
C ARG A 2 17.03 -3.90 -12.45
N SER A 3 17.19 -3.56 -13.73
CA SER A 3 16.64 -2.30 -14.29
C SER A 3 15.12 -2.22 -14.19
N ASP A 4 14.43 -3.33 -14.44
CA ASP A 4 12.98 -3.47 -14.28
C ASP A 4 12.52 -3.24 -12.84
N GLN A 5 13.26 -3.75 -11.85
CA GLN A 5 12.96 -3.54 -10.43
C GLN A 5 13.17 -2.08 -10.00
N LEU A 6 14.18 -1.41 -10.57
CA LEU A 6 14.41 0.01 -10.34
C LEU A 6 13.29 0.85 -10.94
N GLU A 7 12.89 0.56 -12.17
CA GLU A 7 11.81 1.24 -12.86
C GLU A 7 10.47 1.06 -12.10
N GLN A 8 10.20 -0.14 -11.59
CA GLN A 8 9.06 -0.40 -10.72
C GLN A 8 9.04 0.49 -9.46
N LEU A 9 10.21 0.72 -8.83
CA LEU A 9 10.32 1.60 -7.67
C LEU A 9 10.11 3.08 -8.04
N VAL A 10 10.63 3.52 -9.18
CA VAL A 10 10.48 4.91 -9.66
C VAL A 10 9.03 5.21 -10.01
N GLU A 11 8.32 4.27 -10.62
CA GLU A 11 6.92 4.40 -11.02
C GLU A 11 5.94 4.19 -9.87
N LEU A 12 6.41 3.76 -8.70
CA LEU A 12 5.55 3.43 -7.57
C LEU A 12 4.82 4.66 -6.98
N PRO A 13 5.48 5.80 -6.66
CA PRO A 13 4.79 6.95 -6.09
C PRO A 13 3.61 7.48 -6.91
N PRO A 14 3.71 7.72 -8.24
CA PRO A 14 2.56 8.17 -9.01
C PRO A 14 1.45 7.11 -9.07
N GLN A 15 1.79 5.82 -9.11
CA GLN A 15 0.80 4.74 -9.07
C GLN A 15 0.04 4.68 -7.74
N ILE A 16 0.74 4.78 -6.60
CA ILE A 16 0.11 4.82 -5.27
C ILE A 16 -0.80 6.05 -5.17
N ASN A 17 -0.32 7.22 -5.57
CA ASN A 17 -1.11 8.45 -5.58
C ASN A 17 -2.39 8.30 -6.40
N GLN A 18 -2.33 7.63 -7.55
CA GLN A 18 -3.50 7.36 -8.35
C GLN A 18 -4.47 6.41 -7.64
N ILE A 19 -3.98 5.32 -7.04
CA ILE A 19 -4.81 4.37 -6.31
C ILE A 19 -5.52 5.07 -5.13
N ILE A 20 -4.82 5.92 -4.37
CA ILE A 20 -5.41 6.69 -3.27
C ILE A 20 -6.49 7.65 -3.79
N ARG A 21 -6.25 8.33 -4.92
CA ARG A 21 -7.28 9.17 -5.56
C ARG A 21 -8.50 8.36 -5.97
N ASP A 22 -8.29 7.17 -6.54
CA ASP A 22 -9.38 6.26 -6.92
C ASP A 22 -10.18 5.83 -5.67
N PHE A 23 -9.51 5.50 -4.56
CA PHE A 23 -10.15 5.20 -3.27
C PHE A 23 -11.04 6.33 -2.78
N ILE A 24 -10.51 7.56 -2.78
CA ILE A 24 -11.26 8.75 -2.37
C ILE A 24 -12.45 8.98 -3.30
N GLY A 25 -12.28 8.76 -4.61
CA GLY A 25 -13.36 8.85 -5.60
C GLY A 25 -14.50 7.88 -5.30
N VAL A 26 -14.18 6.62 -4.99
CA VAL A 26 -15.17 5.62 -4.61
C VAL A 26 -15.89 6.03 -3.32
N LEU A 27 -15.16 6.43 -2.27
CA LEU A 27 -15.76 6.90 -1.01
C LEU A 27 -16.69 8.11 -1.19
N ARG A 28 -16.29 9.09 -2.00
CA ARG A 28 -17.13 10.27 -2.29
C ARG A 28 -18.38 9.88 -3.07
N SER A 29 -18.25 8.99 -4.04
CA SER A 29 -19.40 8.53 -4.84
C SER A 29 -20.46 7.84 -3.98
N THR A 30 -20.06 7.12 -2.92
CA THR A 30 -21.02 6.52 -1.96
C THR A 30 -21.69 7.51 -1.03
N THR A 31 -20.99 8.58 -0.63
CA THR A 31 -21.59 9.61 0.21
C THR A 31 -22.64 10.42 -0.56
N LEU A 32 -22.46 10.57 -1.87
CA LEU A 32 -23.35 11.35 -2.73
C LEU A 32 -24.50 10.53 -3.32
N ALA A 33 -24.30 9.22 -3.56
CA ALA A 33 -25.32 8.33 -4.10
C ALA A 33 -26.10 7.63 -2.97
N ASN A 34 -27.23 8.21 -2.56
CA ASN A 34 -28.13 7.62 -1.55
C ASN A 34 -28.98 6.44 -2.08
N ASN A 35 -28.54 5.76 -3.16
CA ASN A 35 -29.32 4.74 -3.86
C ASN A 35 -28.85 3.33 -3.49
N ARG A 36 -29.74 2.59 -2.81
CA ARG A 36 -29.53 1.25 -2.22
C ARG A 36 -29.19 0.12 -3.22
N ASN A 37 -29.22 0.35 -4.53
CA ASN A 37 -29.00 -0.69 -5.53
C ASN A 37 -27.53 -0.88 -5.96
N ASP A 38 -26.59 -0.05 -5.49
CA ASP A 38 -25.17 -0.04 -5.92
C ASP A 38 -24.19 -0.71 -4.92
N GLN A 39 -24.68 -1.52 -4.00
CA GLN A 39 -23.86 -2.07 -2.90
C GLN A 39 -22.88 -3.17 -3.36
N HIS A 40 -23.31 -4.07 -4.27
CA HIS A 40 -22.44 -5.09 -4.85
C HIS A 40 -21.32 -4.51 -5.75
N PRO A 41 -21.57 -3.50 -6.61
CA PRO A 41 -20.47 -2.88 -7.35
C PRO A 41 -19.47 -2.15 -6.44
N LEU A 42 -19.88 -1.67 -5.28
CA LEU A 42 -18.98 -0.98 -4.34
C LEU A 42 -17.94 -1.91 -3.71
N ARG A 43 -18.40 -3.02 -3.14
CA ARG A 43 -17.53 -4.02 -2.52
C ARG A 43 -16.46 -4.50 -3.51
N THR A 44 -16.88 -4.83 -4.73
CA THR A 44 -15.96 -5.24 -5.80
C THR A 44 -14.97 -4.14 -6.19
N ARG A 45 -15.39 -2.87 -6.25
CA ARG A 45 -14.50 -1.74 -6.55
C ARG A 45 -13.44 -1.56 -5.46
N PHE A 46 -13.83 -1.55 -4.19
CA PHE A 46 -12.86 -1.42 -3.09
C PHE A 46 -11.90 -2.61 -3.03
N THR A 47 -12.40 -3.85 -3.12
CA THR A 47 -11.52 -5.03 -3.13
C THR A 47 -10.48 -4.96 -4.26
N LYS A 48 -10.88 -4.53 -5.47
CA LYS A 48 -9.94 -4.33 -6.58
C LYS A 48 -8.88 -3.28 -6.28
N LEU A 49 -9.26 -2.15 -5.68
CA LEU A 49 -8.32 -1.09 -5.32
C LEU A 49 -7.35 -1.52 -4.21
N VAL A 50 -7.83 -2.23 -3.19
CA VAL A 50 -6.99 -2.77 -2.10
C VAL A 50 -5.98 -3.76 -2.65
N ASN A 51 -6.43 -4.70 -3.48
CA ASN A 51 -5.54 -5.69 -4.11
C ASN A 51 -4.52 -5.01 -5.03
N LYS A 52 -4.93 -3.99 -5.79
CA LYS A 52 -4.02 -3.20 -6.64
C LYS A 52 -2.98 -2.45 -5.78
N LEU A 53 -3.38 -1.88 -4.65
CA LEU A 53 -2.45 -1.22 -3.71
C LEU A 53 -1.43 -2.22 -3.16
N HIS A 54 -1.92 -3.36 -2.67
CA HIS A 54 -1.08 -4.42 -2.11
C HIS A 54 -0.05 -4.93 -3.13
N LEU A 55 -0.48 -5.29 -4.34
CA LEU A 55 0.39 -5.79 -5.41
C LEU A 55 1.47 -4.80 -5.85
N ARG A 56 1.26 -3.49 -5.64
CA ARG A 56 2.26 -2.47 -5.99
C ARG A 56 3.24 -2.19 -4.85
N VAL A 57 2.74 -2.14 -3.62
CA VAL A 57 3.55 -1.77 -2.44
C VAL A 57 4.37 -2.95 -1.93
N ASP A 58 3.85 -4.17 -2.00
CA ASP A 58 4.49 -5.38 -1.47
C ASP A 58 5.91 -5.62 -2.05
N PRO A 59 6.13 -5.61 -3.38
CA PRO A 59 7.48 -5.74 -3.93
C PRO A 59 8.42 -4.61 -3.49
N ALA A 60 7.91 -3.39 -3.38
CA ALA A 60 8.72 -2.24 -3.01
C ALA A 60 9.22 -2.31 -1.56
N LEU A 61 8.37 -2.76 -0.63
CA LEU A 61 8.74 -2.98 0.76
C LEU A 61 9.79 -4.09 0.92
N PHE A 62 9.98 -4.95 -0.07
CA PHE A 62 11.08 -5.91 -0.13
C PHE A 62 12.33 -5.36 -0.84
N LEU A 63 12.17 -4.65 -1.96
CA LEU A 63 13.29 -4.14 -2.75
C LEU A 63 14.08 -3.05 -2.01
N VAL A 64 13.40 -2.16 -1.28
CA VAL A 64 14.03 -1.07 -0.52
C VAL A 64 15.00 -1.59 0.56
N PRO A 65 14.61 -2.50 1.49
CA PRO A 65 15.53 -3.01 2.50
C PRO A 65 16.65 -3.87 1.90
N PHE A 66 16.43 -4.52 0.76
CA PHE A 66 17.44 -5.38 0.13
C PHE A 66 18.47 -4.60 -0.71
N TYR A 67 18.05 -3.54 -1.43
CA TYR A 67 18.92 -2.83 -2.36
C TYR A 67 19.27 -1.41 -1.95
N LEU A 68 18.39 -0.69 -1.24
CA LEU A 68 18.63 0.72 -0.91
C LEU A 68 19.22 0.89 0.49
N VAL A 69 18.72 0.17 1.49
CA VAL A 69 19.24 0.27 2.86
C VAL A 69 20.72 -0.08 2.97
N PRO A 70 21.25 -1.12 2.29
CA PRO A 70 22.69 -1.41 2.30
C PRO A 70 23.56 -0.34 1.63
N LEU A 71 22.99 0.63 0.90
CA LEU A 71 23.74 1.74 0.33
C LEU A 71 23.92 2.90 1.32
N ILE A 72 23.14 2.94 2.40
CA ILE A 72 23.24 3.99 3.42
C ILE A 72 24.59 3.85 4.12
N PRO A 73 25.44 4.89 4.17
CA PRO A 73 26.72 4.81 4.86
C PRO A 73 26.53 4.58 6.37
N ASP A 74 27.10 3.48 6.88
CA ASP A 74 27.17 3.23 8.32
C ASP A 74 28.43 3.94 8.86
N THR A 75 28.29 5.23 9.11
CA THR A 75 29.40 6.09 9.57
C THR A 75 29.47 6.10 11.09
N THR A 76 30.64 6.46 11.63
CA THR A 76 30.87 6.60 13.08
C THR A 76 29.88 7.55 13.77
N HIS A 77 29.30 8.50 13.04
CA HIS A 77 28.28 9.43 13.55
C HIS A 77 26.83 8.90 13.46
N ARG A 78 26.61 7.77 12.75
CA ARG A 78 25.28 7.18 12.47
C ARG A 78 25.32 5.66 12.62
N VAL A 79 26.02 5.18 13.64
CA VAL A 79 26.18 3.74 13.90
C VAL A 79 24.81 3.08 14.02
N GLY A 80 24.58 2.04 13.22
CA GLY A 80 23.35 1.25 13.26
C GLY A 80 22.18 1.85 12.48
N ILE A 81 22.41 2.89 11.67
CA ILE A 81 21.36 3.51 10.84
C ILE A 81 20.73 2.50 9.86
N ARG A 82 21.50 1.55 9.33
CA ARG A 82 20.98 0.48 8.46
C ARG A 82 20.00 -0.42 9.21
N ASN A 83 20.39 -0.89 10.40
CA ASN A 83 19.55 -1.74 11.24
C ASN A 83 18.27 -1.01 11.64
N HIS A 84 18.37 0.28 11.94
CA HIS A 84 17.20 1.13 12.19
C HIS A 84 16.23 1.11 11.01
N TYR A 85 16.69 1.41 9.79
CA TYR A 85 15.83 1.41 8.60
C TYR A 85 15.29 0.02 8.26
N GLN A 86 16.07 -1.06 8.44
CA GLN A 86 15.58 -2.43 8.26
C GLN A 86 14.42 -2.74 9.21
N ASN A 87 14.59 -2.49 10.51
CA ASN A 87 13.56 -2.74 11.51
C ASN A 87 12.31 -1.88 11.26
N TRP A 88 12.51 -0.63 10.85
CA TRP A 88 11.42 0.27 10.50
C TRP A 88 10.63 -0.26 9.30
N LEU A 89 11.29 -0.67 8.22
CA LEU A 89 10.64 -1.23 7.03
C LEU A 89 9.91 -2.55 7.30
N VAL A 90 10.48 -3.43 8.13
CA VAL A 90 9.80 -4.66 8.60
C VAL A 90 8.52 -4.30 9.35
N THR A 91 8.60 -3.33 10.25
CA THR A 91 7.43 -2.85 10.99
C THR A 91 6.36 -2.31 10.05
N TRP A 92 6.73 -1.46 9.09
CA TRP A 92 5.81 -0.93 8.09
C TRP A 92 5.16 -2.01 7.24
N TYR A 93 5.92 -3.03 6.83
CA TYR A 93 5.38 -4.17 6.11
C TYR A 93 4.29 -4.90 6.90
N THR A 94 4.57 -5.23 8.17
CA THR A 94 3.57 -5.86 9.04
C THR A 94 2.32 -4.99 9.20
N GLN A 95 2.49 -3.70 9.49
CA GLN A 95 1.37 -2.78 9.65
C GLN A 95 0.56 -2.60 8.36
N PHE A 96 1.22 -2.56 7.21
CA PHE A 96 0.58 -2.47 5.91
C PHE A 96 -0.25 -3.73 5.59
N CYS A 97 0.31 -4.92 5.81
CA CYS A 97 -0.43 -6.17 5.63
C CYS A 97 -1.67 -6.24 6.55
N LEU A 98 -1.53 -5.85 7.82
CA LEU A 98 -2.65 -5.79 8.75
C LEU A 98 -3.71 -4.79 8.29
N ALA A 99 -3.32 -3.61 7.82
CA ALA A 99 -4.25 -2.61 7.30
C ALA A 99 -5.02 -3.13 6.07
N VAL A 100 -4.33 -3.79 5.13
CA VAL A 100 -4.95 -4.41 3.96
C VAL A 100 -5.96 -5.49 4.37
N GLN A 101 -5.58 -6.39 5.28
CA GLN A 101 -6.44 -7.46 5.76
C GLN A 101 -7.67 -6.92 6.49
N ASN A 102 -7.47 -5.98 7.42
CA ASN A 102 -8.55 -5.33 8.16
C ASN A 102 -9.53 -4.64 7.21
N LEU A 103 -9.02 -3.90 6.22
CA LEU A 103 -9.86 -3.23 5.24
C LEU A 103 -10.66 -4.22 4.39
N LEU A 104 -10.04 -5.30 3.89
CA LEU A 104 -10.75 -6.35 3.15
C LEU A 104 -11.81 -7.05 3.99
N HIS A 105 -11.51 -7.29 5.28
CA HIS A 105 -12.47 -7.84 6.23
C HIS A 105 -13.66 -6.89 6.41
N THR A 106 -13.41 -5.60 6.69
CA THR A 106 -14.46 -4.59 6.80
C THR A 106 -15.32 -4.48 5.54
N ILE A 107 -14.69 -4.48 4.36
CA ILE A 107 -15.39 -4.46 3.06
C ILE A 107 -16.30 -5.70 2.90
N SER A 108 -15.86 -6.85 3.40
CA SER A 108 -16.60 -8.11 3.31
C SER A 108 -17.71 -8.23 4.35
N SER A 109 -17.51 -7.68 5.54
CA SER A 109 -18.50 -7.65 6.63
C SER A 109 -19.49 -6.48 6.50
N TYR A 110 -19.29 -5.57 5.54
CA TYR A 110 -20.19 -4.46 5.29
C TYR A 110 -21.51 -4.92 4.65
N THR A 111 -22.41 -5.39 5.50
CA THR A 111 -23.86 -5.48 5.26
C THR A 111 -24.51 -4.33 6.01
N GLN A 112 -24.90 -3.27 5.30
CA GLN A 112 -25.65 -2.18 5.93
C GLN A 112 -27.12 -2.62 6.11
N PRO A 113 -27.77 -2.28 7.25
CA PRO A 113 -29.19 -2.59 7.53
C PRO A 113 -30.18 -1.87 6.61
#